data_AF-A0A2E1IML8-F1
#
_entry.id   AF-A0A2E1IML8-F1
#
_cell.length_a   1.000
_cell.length_b   1.000
_cell.length_c   1.000
_cell.angle_alpha   90.00
_cell.angle_beta   90.00
_cell.angle_gamma   90.00
#
_symmetry.space_group_name_H-M   'P 1'
#
loop_
_entity.id
_entity.type
_entity.pdbx_description
1 polymer ?
#
loop_
_entity_poly.entity_id
_entity_poly.type
_entity_poly.pdbx_seq_one_letter_code
_entity_poly.pdbx_strand_id
1 'polypeptide(L)' 'MVAALFPLVYAVVFIGLLLQAFRMMRLSSGSSPAASSDRTGLRTVHPELLDDKGNVTDEELWVVRFQDLKETGWAPEAS' A
#
# COMPACT_ATOMS: atom_id res chain seq x y z
N MET A 1 -0.03 -53.75 4.90
CA MET A 1 1.14 -52.83 5.08
C MET A 1 1.11 -51.65 4.12
N VAL A 2 0.78 -51.84 2.83
CA VAL A 2 0.64 -50.72 1.85
C VAL A 2 -0.40 -49.67 2.27
N ALA A 3 -1.47 -50.08 2.94
CA ALA A 3 -2.50 -49.16 3.46
C ALA A 3 -1.97 -48.06 4.40
N ALA A 4 -0.89 -48.33 5.13
CA ALA A 4 -0.27 -47.35 6.04
C ALA A 4 0.62 -46.31 5.33
N LEU A 5 0.93 -46.53 4.04
CA LEU A 5 1.69 -45.56 3.23
C LEU A 5 0.80 -44.40 2.75
N PHE A 6 -0.48 -44.65 2.51
CA PHE A 6 -1.43 -43.61 2.09
C PHE A 6 -1.49 -42.40 3.03
N PRO A 7 -1.65 -42.56 4.37
CA PRO A 7 -1.67 -41.41 5.27
C PRO A 7 -0.31 -40.69 5.34
N LEU A 8 0.80 -41.42 5.17
CA LEU A 8 2.14 -40.84 5.19
C LEU A 8 2.41 -40.00 3.93
N VAL A 9 2.06 -40.50 2.75
CA VAL A 9 2.13 -39.75 1.49
C VAL A 9 1.21 -38.54 1.53
N TYR A 10 -0.02 -38.70 2.04
CA TYR A 10 -0.96 -37.60 2.21
C TYR A 10 -0.40 -36.49 3.12
N ALA A 11 0.20 -36.86 4.26
CA ALA A 11 0.82 -35.90 5.18
C ALA A 11 1.98 -35.14 4.51
N VAL A 12 2.83 -35.82 3.74
CA VAL A 12 3.94 -35.16 3.01
C VAL A 12 3.41 -34.17 1.98
N VAL A 13 2.40 -34.56 1.19
CA VAL A 13 1.77 -33.67 0.20
C VAL A 13 1.11 -32.47 0.89
N PHE A 14 0.38 -32.71 1.98
CA PHE A 14 -0.29 -31.67 2.76
C PHE A 14 0.70 -30.64 3.33
N ILE A 15 1.79 -31.09 3.95
CA ILE A 15 2.85 -30.22 4.45
C ILE A 15 3.51 -29.44 3.31
N GLY A 16 3.76 -30.10 2.16
CA GLY A 16 4.31 -29.45 0.97
C GLY A 16 3.45 -28.30 0.46
N LEU A 17 2.14 -28.53 0.33
CA LEU A 17 1.17 -27.50 -0.08
C LEU A 17 1.08 -26.36 0.94
N LEU A 18 1.11 -26.67 2.23
CA LEU A 18 1.06 -25.67 3.29
C LEU A 18 2.29 -24.75 3.24
N LEU A 19 3.49 -25.32 3.10
CA LEU A 19 4.73 -24.56 2.94
C LEU A 19 4.73 -23.71 1.65
N GLN A 20 4.18 -24.24 0.56
CA GLN A 20 4.05 -23.50 -0.70
C GLN A 20 3.13 -22.27 -0.55
N ALA A 21 1.98 -22.43 0.12
CA ALA A 21 1.06 -21.33 0.38
C ALA A 21 1.73 -20.24 1.23
N PHE A 22 2.39 -20.61 2.32
CA PHE A 22 3.15 -19.65 3.14
C PHE A 22 4.28 -18.98 2.35
N ARG A 23 4.99 -19.71 1.47
CA ARG A 23 6.03 -19.13 0.62
C ARG A 23 5.48 -18.10 -0.37
N MET A 24 4.30 -18.36 -0.95
CA MET A 24 3.64 -17.39 -1.82
C MET A 24 3.12 -16.16 -1.07
N MET A 25 2.60 -16.32 0.15
CA MET A 25 2.16 -15.19 0.97
C MET A 25 3.32 -14.30 1.43
N ARG A 26 4.48 -14.88 1.76
CA ARG A 26 5.69 -14.09 2.11
C ARG A 26 6.20 -13.25 0.95
N LEU A 27 5.90 -13.62 -0.29
CA LEU A 27 6.29 -12.88 -1.49
C LEU A 27 5.39 -11.64 -1.73
N SER A 28 4.14 -11.63 -1.24
CA SER A 28 3.22 -10.51 -1.45
C SER A 28 3.38 -9.37 -0.43
N SER A 29 4.08 -9.59 0.70
CA SER A 29 4.34 -8.52 1.68
C SER A 29 5.37 -7.48 1.22
N GLY A 30 6.02 -7.70 0.06
CA GLY A 30 7.01 -6.79 -0.52
C GLY A 30 6.47 -5.85 -1.61
N SER A 31 5.26 -6.05 -2.13
CA SER A 31 4.66 -5.07 -3.04
C SER A 31 3.92 -4.01 -2.23
N SER A 32 4.68 -3.11 -1.62
CA SER A 32 4.17 -1.76 -1.47
C SER A 32 3.72 -1.33 -2.87
N PRO A 33 2.47 -0.93 -3.12
CA PRO A 33 2.13 -0.30 -4.39
C PRO A 33 3.07 0.89 -4.49
N ALA A 34 4.07 0.79 -5.37
CA ALA A 34 5.03 1.85 -5.60
C ALA A 34 4.19 3.10 -5.84
N ALA A 35 4.32 4.05 -4.91
CA ALA A 35 3.69 5.35 -4.99
C ALA A 35 3.89 5.86 -6.42
N SER A 36 2.77 6.19 -7.08
CA SER A 36 2.68 6.85 -8.39
C SER A 36 3.92 6.65 -9.26
N SER A 37 3.87 5.66 -10.16
CA SER A 37 4.84 5.49 -11.25
C SER A 37 5.25 6.84 -11.82
N ASP A 38 6.35 7.39 -11.31
CA ASP A 38 7.01 8.52 -11.92
C ASP A 38 7.37 8.10 -13.34
N ARG A 39 6.80 8.81 -14.31
CA ARG A 39 6.92 8.48 -15.74
C ARG A 39 8.31 8.80 -16.29
N THR A 40 9.16 9.47 -15.51
CA THR A 40 10.50 9.89 -15.92
C THR A 40 11.61 8.98 -15.39
N GLY A 41 11.33 8.15 -14.38
CA GLY A 41 12.35 7.34 -13.69
C GLY A 41 13.35 8.19 -12.89
N LEU A 42 13.09 9.49 -12.76
CA LEU A 42 13.87 10.45 -12.01
C LEU A 42 13.11 10.74 -10.74
N ARG A 43 13.75 10.60 -9.59
CA ARG A 43 13.14 10.98 -8.30
C ARG A 43 12.79 12.48 -8.32
N THR A 44 11.59 12.82 -8.77
CA THR A 44 11.10 14.19 -8.84
C THR A 44 10.57 14.56 -7.47
N VAL A 45 11.30 15.41 -6.77
CA VAL A 45 10.81 16.11 -5.59
C VAL A 45 10.27 17.45 -6.09
N HIS A 46 9.08 17.85 -5.63
CA HIS A 46 8.57 19.19 -5.93
C HIS A 46 9.56 20.23 -5.38
N PRO A 47 9.94 21.28 -6.14
CA PRO A 47 10.97 22.24 -5.72
C PRO A 47 10.60 22.98 -4.44
N GLU A 48 9.30 23.12 -4.14
CA GLU A 48 8.76 23.69 -2.90
C GLU A 48 9.07 22.85 -1.65
N LEU A 49 9.50 21.60 -1.81
CA LEU A 49 9.88 20.72 -0.71
C LEU A 49 11.39 20.75 -0.44
N LEU A 50 12.15 21.58 -1.16
CA LEU A 50 13.59 21.67 -1.05
C LEU A 50 14.02 23.05 -0.54
N ASP A 51 15.03 23.07 0.33
CA ASP A 51 15.69 24.30 0.75
C ASP A 51 16.61 24.86 -0.36
N ASP A 52 17.16 26.06 -0.15
CA ASP A 52 18.13 26.70 -1.07
C ASP A 52 19.38 25.84 -1.36
N LYS A 53 19.62 24.80 -0.55
CA LYS A 53 20.76 23.89 -0.64
C LYS A 53 20.38 22.54 -1.27
N GLY A 54 19.12 22.35 -1.67
CA GLY A 54 18.61 21.12 -2.28
C GLY A 54 18.35 19.97 -1.30
N ASN A 55 18.31 20.23 0.01
CA ASN A 55 17.87 19.27 1.03
C ASN A 55 16.36 19.38 1.23
N VAL A 56 15.75 18.39 1.90
CA VAL A 56 14.34 18.49 2.29
C VAL A 56 14.15 19.69 3.21
N THR A 57 13.18 20.54 2.88
CA THR A 57 12.88 21.75 3.66
C THR A 57 12.32 21.39 5.04
N ASP A 58 12.83 22.07 6.08
CA ASP A 58 12.32 21.99 7.46
C ASP A 58 11.31 23.12 7.76
N GLU A 59 10.94 23.91 6.75
CA GLU A 59 10.02 25.03 6.92
C GLU A 59 8.56 24.57 7.11
N GLU A 60 7.77 25.38 7.81
CA GLU A 60 6.35 25.10 7.99
C GLU A 60 5.59 25.38 6.68
N LEU A 61 5.31 24.31 5.93
CA LEU A 61 4.53 24.38 4.71
C LEU A 61 3.06 24.68 5.04
N TRP A 62 2.54 25.78 4.48
CA TRP A 62 1.13 26.15 4.63
C TRP A 62 0.25 25.17 3.88
N VAL A 63 -0.51 24.36 4.61
CA VAL A 63 -1.48 23.43 4.03
C VAL A 63 -2.90 23.97 4.25
N VAL A 64 -3.61 24.24 3.16
CA VAL A 64 -5.04 24.50 3.23
C VAL A 64 -5.77 23.17 3.42
N ARG A 65 -6.33 22.97 4.62
CA ARG A 65 -7.22 21.84 4.89
C ARG A 65 -8.63 22.26 4.55
N PHE A 66 -9.17 21.74 3.45
CA PHE A 66 -10.60 21.81 3.19
C PHE A 66 -11.28 20.86 4.17
N GLN A 67 -12.06 21.41 5.10
CA GLN A 67 -13.03 20.59 5.81
C GLN A 67 -14.16 20.30 4.84
N ASP A 68 -14.53 19.02 4.70
CA ASP A 68 -15.80 18.66 4.06
C ASP A 68 -16.89 19.40 4.83
N LEU A 69 -17.42 20.45 4.22
CA LEU A 69 -18.58 21.16 4.73
C LEU A 69 -19.73 20.16 4.62
N LYS A 70 -19.93 19.39 5.69
CA LYS A 70 -21.10 18.54 5.85
C LYS A 70 -22.30 19.43 5.56
N GLU A 71 -22.98 19.11 4.47
CA GLU A 71 -24.11 19.80 3.88
C GLU A 71 -25.18 20.10 4.95
N THR A 72 -25.03 21.20 5.67
CA THR A 72 -26.01 21.70 6.63
C THR A 72 -26.79 22.83 5.99
N GLY A 73 -27.90 22.46 5.35
CA GLY A 73 -29.08 23.31 5.23
C GLY A 73 -28.97 24.51 4.29
N TRP A 74 -28.91 24.28 2.99
CA TRP A 74 -29.42 25.25 2.02
C TRP A 74 -30.67 24.69 1.34
N ALA A 75 -31.83 24.96 1.94
CA ALA A 75 -33.10 24.93 1.21
C ALA A 75 -33.43 26.38 0.84
N PRO A 76 -33.48 26.75 -0.45
CA PRO A 76 -33.96 28.07 -0.82
C PRO A 76 -35.46 28.12 -0.53
N GLU A 77 -35.84 28.80 0.56
CA GLU A 77 -37.22 29.30 0.71
C GLU A 77 -37.46 30.27 -0.45
N ALA A 78 -38.27 29.83 -1.40
CA ALA A 78 -38.82 30.68 -2.44
C ALA A 78 -39.85 31.61 -1.81
N SER A 79 -39.61 32.92 -1.89
CA SER A 79 -40.62 33.98 -1.75
C SER A 79 -40.70 34.76 -3.05
#